data_AF-A0A453FPN8-F1
#
_entry.id   AF-A0A453FPN8-F1
#
_cell.length_a   1.000
_cell.length_b   1.000
_cell.length_c   1.000
_cell.angle_alpha   90.00
_cell.angle_beta   90.00
_cell.angle_gamma   90.00
#
_symmetry.space_group_name_H-M   'P 1'
#
loop_
_entity.id
_entity.type
_entity.pdbx_description
1 polymer ?
#
loop_
_entity_poly.entity_id
_entity_poly.type
_entity_poly.pdbx_seq_one_letter_code
_entity_poly.pdbx_strand_id
1 'polypeptide(L)'
;VSNGRYKAVLHRALVHGGQTRMSFVSLVGPCLDAVVEPVLELAQNDPQGMKFRGIRYRDYMEHQQSSKMNTKAALDIVRVQGDILTCESTPNSSTEADSSGYSPTS
;
A
#
# COMPACT_ATOMS: atom_id res chain seq x y z
N VAL A 1 7.84 -1.43 0.91
CA VAL A 1 8.27 -2.84 0.78
C VAL A 1 7.16 -3.85 1.06
N SER A 2 6.69 -4.04 2.30
CA SER A 2 5.76 -5.15 2.63
C SER A 2 4.30 -4.95 2.20
N ASN A 3 3.98 -3.84 1.52
CA ASN A 3 2.61 -3.41 1.22
C ASN A 3 1.68 -3.39 2.47
N GLY A 4 2.22 -3.14 3.67
CA GLY A 4 1.43 -3.13 4.90
C GLY A 4 1.22 -4.49 5.56
N ARG A 5 1.81 -5.58 5.04
CA ARG A 5 1.77 -6.91 5.68
C ARG A 5 2.49 -6.94 7.03
N TYR A 6 3.56 -6.16 7.17
CA TYR A 6 4.27 -5.99 8.44
C TYR A 6 3.89 -4.68 9.11
N LYS A 7 3.59 -4.75 10.41
CA LYS A 7 3.21 -3.60 11.22
C LYS A 7 4.46 -2.84 11.68
N ALA A 8 4.49 -1.53 11.43
CA ALA A 8 5.45 -0.65 12.07
C ALA A 8 5.04 -0.43 13.53
N VAL A 9 5.92 -0.78 14.47
CA VAL A 9 5.62 -0.68 15.91
C VAL A 9 6.03 0.69 16.43
N LEU A 10 5.12 1.34 17.16
CA LEU A 10 5.41 2.58 17.87
C LEU A 10 6.00 2.26 19.24
N HIS A 11 7.23 2.70 19.48
CA HIS A 11 7.90 2.57 20.76
C HIS A 11 8.09 3.94 21.42
N ARG A 12 8.01 3.98 22.76
CA ARG A 12 8.30 5.17 23.56
C ARG A 12 9.16 4.77 24.76
N ALA A 13 10.19 5.57 25.05
CA ALA A 13 10.90 5.50 26.31
C ALA A 13 10.22 6.41 27.34
N LEU A 14 9.98 5.89 28.55
CA LEU A 14 9.46 6.67 29.67
C LEU A 14 10.63 7.16 30.53
N VAL A 15 10.53 8.39 31.03
CA VAL A 15 11.50 8.97 31.95
C VAL A 15 11.12 8.56 33.37
N HIS A 16 12.09 8.11 34.16
CA HIS A 16 11.91 7.81 35.57
C HIS A 16 12.69 8.82 36.41
N GLY A 17 12.03 9.49 37.36
CA GLY A 17 12.61 10.61 38.12
C GLY A 17 13.75 10.25 39.07
N GLY A 18 13.94 8.96 39.40
CA GLY A 18 14.94 8.51 40.36
C GLY A 18 16.23 7.94 39.78
N GLN A 19 16.31 7.68 38.46
CA GLN A 19 17.47 7.00 37.87
C GLN A 19 17.76 7.45 36.43
N THR A 20 19.05 7.64 36.12
CA THR A 20 19.52 7.94 34.76
C THR A 20 19.53 6.66 33.92
N ARG A 21 18.89 6.69 32.74
CA ARG A 21 18.88 5.58 31.78
C ARG A 21 19.63 5.97 30.50
N MET A 22 20.63 5.18 30.12
CA MET A 22 21.34 5.29 28.85
C MET A 22 21.00 4.10 27.94
N SER A 23 20.79 4.36 26.65
CA SER A 23 20.59 3.31 25.64
C SER A 23 21.23 3.70 24.32
N PHE A 24 21.84 2.75 23.64
CA PHE A 24 22.42 2.91 22.31
C PHE A 24 21.56 2.16 21.28
N VAL A 25 21.28 2.78 20.13
CA VAL A 25 20.44 2.22 19.06
C VAL A 25 21.17 2.36 17.73
N SER A 26 21.28 1.24 17.01
CA SER A 26 21.69 1.23 15.60
C SER A 26 20.46 1.08 14.72
N LEU A 27 20.27 2.01 13.78
CA LEU A 27 19.21 1.95 12.78
C LEU A 27 19.82 1.53 11.44
N VAL A 28 19.26 0.51 10.80
CA VAL A 28 19.65 0.07 9.47
C VAL A 28 18.57 0.45 8.48
N GLY A 29 18.94 1.11 7.39
CA GLY A 29 18.02 1.57 6.37
C GLY A 29 18.63 1.52 4.96
N PRO A 30 17.81 1.76 3.92
CA PRO A 30 18.27 1.88 2.54
C PRO A 30 19.26 3.04 2.33
N CYS A 31 19.93 3.04 1.16
CA CYS A 31 20.66 4.22 0.70
C CYS A 31 19.68 5.39 0.50
N LEU A 32 20.14 6.63 0.72
CA LEU A 32 19.29 7.83 0.59
C LEU A 32 18.70 7.99 -0.83
N ASP A 33 19.41 7.52 -1.85
CA ASP A 33 18.98 7.57 -3.25
C ASP A 33 18.11 6.40 -3.68
N ALA A 34 17.97 5.38 -2.82
CA ALA A 34 17.15 4.22 -3.15
C ALA A 34 15.67 4.61 -3.21
N VAL A 35 14.99 4.15 -4.26
CA VAL A 35 13.52 4.18 -4.32
C VAL A 35 12.99 2.99 -3.53
N VAL A 36 12.15 3.27 -2.54
CA VAL A 36 11.49 2.28 -1.70
C VAL A 36 10.03 2.17 -2.15
N GLU A 37 9.63 0.99 -2.59
CA GLU A 37 8.27 0.69 -3.05
C GLU A 37 7.79 -0.67 -2.53
N PRO A 38 6.49 -1.00 -2.63
CA PRO A 38 6.03 -2.35 -2.31
C PRO A 38 6.55 -3.38 -3.32
N VAL A 39 6.86 -4.58 -2.82
CA VAL A 39 7.22 -5.71 -3.69
C VAL A 39 5.98 -6.13 -4.48
N LEU A 40 6.09 -6.18 -5.81
CA LEU A 40 4.96 -6.44 -6.70
C LEU A 40 4.22 -7.74 -6.36
N GLU A 41 4.96 -8.83 -6.11
CA GLU A 41 4.40 -10.11 -5.71
C GLU A 41 3.58 -10.05 -4.40
N LEU A 42 3.97 -9.16 -3.47
CA LEU A 42 3.23 -8.95 -2.23
C LEU A 42 1.98 -8.08 -2.43
N ALA A 43 1.97 -7.23 -3.46
CA ALA A 43 0.81 -6.41 -3.82
C ALA A 43 -0.22 -7.19 -4.63
N GLN A 44 0.20 -8.06 -5.55
CA GLN A 44 -0.69 -8.91 -6.36
C GLN A 44 -1.50 -9.89 -5.50
N ASN A 45 -0.90 -10.38 -4.41
CA ASN A 45 -1.54 -11.28 -3.46
C ASN A 45 -2.39 -10.55 -2.40
N ASP A 46 -2.46 -9.21 -2.42
CA ASP A 46 -3.28 -8.42 -1.50
C ASP A 46 -4.62 -8.08 -2.18
N PRO A 47 -5.79 -8.40 -1.58
CA PRO A 47 -7.09 -8.07 -2.17
C PRO A 47 -7.30 -6.57 -2.43
N GLN A 48 -6.59 -5.71 -1.72
CA GLN A 48 -6.64 -4.26 -1.90
C GLN A 48 -5.61 -3.74 -2.92
N GLY A 49 -4.83 -4.64 -3.54
CA GLY A 49 -3.79 -4.30 -4.49
C GLY A 49 -2.67 -3.44 -3.89
N MET A 50 -2.17 -2.50 -4.68
CA MET A 50 -1.08 -1.61 -4.29
C MET A 50 -1.57 -0.53 -3.31
N LYS A 51 -1.12 -0.57 -2.05
CA LYS A 51 -1.55 0.39 -1.01
C LYS A 51 -0.66 1.63 -0.94
N PHE A 52 0.58 1.51 -1.41
CA PHE A 52 1.58 2.57 -1.32
C PHE A 52 2.34 2.69 -2.64
N ARG A 53 2.65 3.91 -3.07
CA ARG A 53 3.54 4.19 -4.19
C ARG A 53 5.01 4.22 -3.76
N GLY A 54 5.93 4.15 -4.72
CA GLY A 54 7.35 4.33 -4.48
C GLY A 54 7.74 5.74 -4.05
N ILE A 55 8.79 5.85 -3.23
CA ILE A 55 9.39 7.13 -2.81
C ILE A 55 10.90 6.98 -2.64
N ARG A 56 11.68 8.01 -2.95
CA ARG A 56 13.11 8.00 -2.58
C ARG A 56 13.25 8.05 -1.07
N TYR A 57 14.20 7.28 -0.55
CA TYR A 57 14.37 7.18 0.89
C TYR A 57 14.70 8.54 1.54
N ARG A 58 15.49 9.40 0.88
CA ARG A 58 15.73 10.78 1.32
C ARG A 58 14.45 11.59 1.51
N ASP A 59 13.53 11.56 0.56
CA ASP A 59 12.30 12.36 0.58
C ASP A 59 11.38 11.91 1.72
N TYR A 60 11.33 10.59 1.98
CA TYR A 60 10.65 10.03 3.14
C TYR A 60 11.29 10.49 4.46
N MET A 61 12.62 10.46 4.57
CA MET A 61 13.33 10.85 5.80
C MET A 61 13.14 12.34 6.12
N GLU A 62 13.20 13.21 5.12
CA GLU A 62 12.95 14.64 5.27
C GLU A 62 11.51 14.91 5.73
N HIS A 63 10.52 14.23 5.12
CA HIS A 63 9.13 14.33 5.56
C HIS A 63 8.94 13.85 7.01
N GLN A 64 9.57 12.73 7.37
CA GLN A 64 9.46 12.15 8.69
C GLN A 64 10.09 13.02 9.78
N GLN A 65 11.20 13.72 9.47
CA GLN A 65 11.87 14.62 10.42
C GLN A 65 11.19 15.99 10.56
N SER A 66 10.53 16.47 9.49
CA SER A 66 9.85 17.78 9.47
C SER A 66 8.44 17.76 10.05
N SER A 67 7.78 16.60 10.10
CA SER A 67 6.42 16.47 10.63
C SER A 67 6.39 16.41 12.17
N LYS A 68 5.43 17.10 12.79
CA LYS A 68 5.16 16.96 14.24
C LYS A 68 4.62 15.57 14.52
N MET A 69 5.48 14.60 14.85
CA MET A 69 5.20 13.24 15.36
C MET A 69 3.74 12.73 15.15
N ASN A 70 3.23 12.72 13.92
CA ASN A 70 2.03 11.98 13.62
C ASN A 70 2.48 10.66 12.99
N THR A 71 2.99 9.77 13.84
CA THR A 71 3.62 8.53 13.41
C THR A 71 2.66 7.61 12.64
N LYS A 72 1.34 7.79 12.82
CA LYS A 72 0.31 7.07 12.06
C LYS A 72 0.17 7.57 10.61
N ALA A 73 0.61 8.79 10.33
CA ALA A 73 0.49 9.45 9.02
C ALA A 73 1.81 9.48 8.23
N ALA A 74 2.89 8.89 8.74
CA ALA A 74 4.22 8.91 8.11
C ALA A 74 4.22 8.38 6.66
N LEU A 75 3.34 7.43 6.36
CA LEU A 75 3.20 6.84 5.02
C LEU A 75 2.07 7.46 4.20
N ASP A 76 1.36 8.47 4.71
CA ASP A 76 0.22 9.06 4.00
C ASP A 76 0.66 9.77 2.73
N ILE A 77 1.88 10.34 2.72
CA ILE A 77 2.50 10.95 1.53
C ILE A 77 2.66 9.99 0.34
N VAL A 78 2.63 8.68 0.60
CA VAL A 78 2.75 7.63 -0.43
C VAL A 78 1.53 6.73 -0.49
N ARG A 79 0.48 6.99 0.30
CA ARG A 79 -0.71 6.16 0.29
C ARG A 79 -1.47 6.36 -1.03
N VAL A 80 -1.88 5.26 -1.66
CA VAL A 80 -2.74 5.31 -2.84
C VAL A 80 -4.18 5.52 -2.37
N GLN A 81 -4.86 6.55 -2.89
CA GLN A 81 -6.31 6.71 -2.73
C GLN A 81 -7.00 5.76 -3.71
N GLY A 82 -7.82 4.86 -3.18
CA GLY A 82 -8.56 3.92 -4.00
C GLY A 82 -9.84 4.55 -4.52
N ASP A 83 -9.87 4.92 -5.80
CA ASP A 83 -11.11 4.87 -6.54
C ASP A 83 -11.29 3.42 -6.99
N ILE A 84 -12.31 2.77 -6.45
CA ILE A 84 -12.70 1.41 -6.83
C ILE A 84 -13.17 1.47 -8.28
N LEU A 85 -12.33 1.09 -9.23
CA LEU A 85 -12.79 0.70 -10.55
C LEU A 85 -13.09 -0.80 -10.51
N THR A 86 -14.33 -1.16 -10.18
CA THR A 86 -14.85 -2.50 -10.48
C THR A 86 -14.95 -2.62 -12.00
N CYS A 87 -13.95 -3.23 -12.62
CA CYS A 87 -14.11 -3.76 -13.97
C CYS A 87 -14.80 -5.11 -13.87
N GLU A 88 -16.14 -5.12 -13.78
CA GLU A 88 -16.92 -6.27 -14.24
C GLU A 88 -17.56 -5.92 -15.58
N SER A 89 -17.11 -6.60 -16.63
CA SER A 89 -17.98 -7.25 -17.62
C SER A 89 -17.13 -7.88 -18.71
N THR A 90 -16.92 -9.20 -18.62
CA THR A 90 -16.72 -10.03 -19.80
C THR A 90 -18.07 -10.71 -20.07
N PRO A 91 -18.86 -10.29 -21.07
CA PRO A 91 -19.92 -11.16 -21.58
C PRO A 91 -19.26 -12.15 -22.54
N ASN A 92 -19.26 -13.41 -22.15
CA ASN A 92 -18.94 -14.53 -23.04
C ASN A 92 -19.87 -14.48 -24.26
N SER A 93 -19.33 -14.20 -25.45
CA SER A 93 -20.02 -14.44 -26.70
C SER A 93 -19.81 -15.89 -27.11
N SER A 94 -20.71 -16.77 -26.69
CA SER A 94 -20.88 -18.08 -27.33
C SER A 94 -21.81 -17.89 -28.51
N THR A 95 -21.23 -17.85 -29.71
CA THR A 95 -21.95 -18.03 -30.97
C THR A 95 -22.47 -19.46 -31.01
N GLU A 96 -23.78 -19.66 -31.07
CA GLU A 96 -24.41 -20.73 -31.87
C GLU A 96 -25.75 -20.23 -32.41
N ALA A 97 -25.93 -20.45 -33.71
CA ALA A 97 -27.10 -20.08 -34.49
C ALA A 97 -27.91 -21.35 -34.80
N ASP A 98 -29.23 -21.30 -34.63
CA ASP A 98 -30.19 -22.07 -35.44
C ASP A 98 -31.60 -21.47 -35.23
N SER A 99 -32.06 -20.55 -36.08
CA SER A 99 -32.94 -20.80 -37.24
C SER A 99 -34.09 -21.80 -37.00
N SER A 100 -35.25 -21.30 -36.56
CA SER A 100 -36.50 -21.67 -37.25
C SER A 100 -37.55 -20.58 -37.05
N GLY A 101 -37.95 -19.95 -38.16
CA GLY A 101 -38.97 -18.92 -38.20
C GLY A 101 -40.35 -19.55 -38.18
N TYR A 102 -41.15 -19.17 -37.19
CA TYR A 102 -42.61 -19.25 -37.27
C TYR A 102 -43.12 -17.91 -37.78
N SER A 103 -44.02 -17.95 -38.77
CA SER A 103 -44.89 -16.81 -39.11
C SER A 103 -46.32 -17.31 -39.34
N PRO A 104 -47.35 -16.50 -39.03
CA PRO A 104 -48.72 -16.96 -38.86
C PRO A 104 -49.62 -16.73 -40.08
N THR A 105 -50.81 -17.36 -40.03
CA THR A 105 -52.07 -17.09 -40.78
C THR A 105 -52.11 -17.37 -42.28
N SER A 106 -52.90 -18.37 -42.69
CA SER A 106 -54.29 -18.17 -43.13
C SER A 106 -55.09 -19.48 -43.09
#